data_AF-A0A926LBQ9-F1
#
_entry.id   AF-A0A926LBQ9-F1
#
_cell.length_a   1.000
_cell.length_b   1.000
_cell.length_c   1.000
_cell.angle_alpha   90.00
_cell.angle_beta   90.00
_cell.angle_gamma   90.00
#
_symmetry.space_group_name_H-M   'P 1'
#
loop_
_entity.id
_entity.type
_entity.pdbx_description
1 polymer ?
#
loop_
_entity_poly.entity_id
_entity_poly.type
_entity_poly.pdbx_seq_one_letter_code
_entity_poly.pdbx_strand_id
1 'polypeptide(L)'
;MTAVRGPSARRVTGERRPLPPVFWLLFAGTLLNRLGILVPAFLSLFLAAETGLSTGAIGVLVGLWGAGSVVGALAGGALADRVGPRAAVLVSQAVSLAASVCLVCTQRAGVLAGVVLLSGCASTLHKPAGAVVVSRELPEGVHVRAFGLLYWASNIGAAVSPAVSGVLLGWDPRWLIVLNMVTAVCYGAVALRLPGLAGDAAEEARPARSPGPGLLAPFRSGPVARFLVLSFCLALIYLQKQSTLPLDMAAHGLAPHVYGLVASLNGLLIIVLQPFVSRAAERLGMDTQFVLAGLLVAVGFGANAVAGSAWSYGTALTVWTLGEILLVPQASAFLVRHAPPGRAGSYQGAYQFVWNLGLVVGAPLGMAVRDGYGGDTLWAGCLALGAAVVAVYAAYAVRDRARAKTARGGADPSAPGGGAGRGRPGQSEAEAEDSADSRGT
;
A
#
# COMPACT_ATOMS: atom_id res chain seq x y z
N MET A 1 9.92 -0.51 55.11
CA MET A 1 9.88 -1.55 54.07
C MET A 1 8.44 -1.68 53.57
N THR A 2 8.09 -0.99 52.49
CA THR A 2 6.79 -1.12 51.81
C THR A 2 7.05 -0.95 50.31
N ALA A 3 7.27 -2.09 49.65
CA ALA A 3 7.52 -2.13 48.21
C ALA A 3 6.20 -1.92 47.45
N VAL A 4 6.09 -0.77 46.78
CA VAL A 4 5.03 -0.50 45.81
C VAL A 4 5.30 -1.40 44.59
N ARG A 5 4.50 -2.46 44.45
CA ARG A 5 4.49 -3.31 43.25
C ARG A 5 3.93 -2.46 42.08
N GLY A 6 4.78 -2.20 41.09
CA GLY A 6 4.37 -1.55 39.85
C GLY A 6 3.34 -2.39 39.06
N PRO A 7 2.58 -1.78 38.14
CA PRO A 7 1.56 -2.48 37.38
C PRO A 7 2.18 -3.61 36.58
N SER A 8 1.79 -4.84 36.89
CA SER A 8 2.14 -6.03 36.15
C SER A 8 1.80 -5.84 34.67
N ALA A 9 2.79 -5.94 33.80
CA ALA A 9 2.61 -6.02 32.36
C ALA A 9 1.76 -7.26 32.05
N ARG A 10 0.43 -7.06 31.93
CA ARG A 10 -0.46 -8.06 31.37
C ARG A 10 -0.01 -8.28 29.94
N ARG A 11 0.62 -9.44 29.68
CA ARG A 11 0.74 -10.01 28.35
C ARG A 11 -0.67 -10.04 27.78
N VAL A 12 -0.93 -9.22 26.76
CA VAL A 12 -2.18 -9.22 26.00
C VAL A 12 -2.22 -10.54 25.24
N THR A 13 -2.79 -11.56 25.86
CA THR A 13 -3.16 -12.81 25.22
C THR A 13 -4.32 -12.52 24.28
N GLY A 14 -4.05 -12.48 22.97
CA GLY A 14 -4.90 -13.07 21.91
C GLY A 14 -6.38 -12.67 21.78
N GLU A 15 -6.93 -11.74 22.54
CA GLU A 15 -8.29 -11.24 22.29
C GLU A 15 -8.26 -10.39 21.02
N ARG A 16 -8.78 -10.97 19.94
CA ARG A 16 -8.97 -10.27 18.67
C ARG A 16 -9.92 -9.11 18.91
N ARG A 17 -9.40 -7.92 19.25
CA ARG A 17 -10.20 -6.71 19.37
C ARG A 17 -11.13 -6.60 18.15
N PRO A 18 -12.44 -6.43 18.33
CA PRO A 18 -13.35 -6.28 17.19
C PRO A 18 -12.95 -5.04 16.39
N LEU A 19 -13.04 -5.14 15.07
CA LEU A 19 -12.82 -3.99 14.18
C LEU A 19 -14.10 -3.17 14.08
N PRO A 20 -14.01 -1.83 14.08
CA PRO A 20 -15.17 -0.95 14.05
C PRO A 20 -15.95 -1.09 12.73
N PRO A 21 -17.25 -0.75 12.70
CA PRO A 21 -18.08 -0.88 11.49
C PRO A 21 -17.51 -0.15 10.27
N VAL A 22 -16.87 1.01 10.47
CA VAL A 22 -16.21 1.79 9.41
C VAL A 22 -15.15 0.98 8.65
N PHE A 23 -14.44 0.08 9.33
CA PHE A 23 -13.47 -0.80 8.69
C PHE A 23 -14.15 -1.80 7.74
N TRP A 24 -15.27 -2.39 8.16
CA TRP A 24 -16.00 -3.35 7.33
C TRP A 24 -16.67 -2.70 6.12
N LEU A 25 -17.07 -1.44 6.22
CA LEU A 25 -17.47 -0.63 5.07
C LEU A 25 -16.31 -0.49 4.07
N LEU A 26 -15.11 -0.16 4.55
CA LEU A 26 -13.93 -0.07 3.69
C LEU A 26 -13.57 -1.43 3.06
N PHE A 27 -13.68 -2.53 3.81
CA PHE A 27 -13.49 -3.89 3.32
C PHE A 27 -14.47 -4.21 2.17
N ALA A 28 -15.77 -4.00 2.40
CA ALA A 28 -16.81 -4.26 1.41
C ALA A 28 -16.62 -3.39 0.15
N GLY A 29 -16.30 -2.11 0.34
CA GLY A 29 -15.99 -1.19 -0.75
C GLY A 29 -14.77 -1.61 -1.58
N THR A 30 -13.71 -2.07 -0.91
CA THR A 30 -12.50 -2.61 -1.57
C THR A 30 -12.82 -3.85 -2.41
N LEU A 31 -13.62 -4.76 -1.85
CA LEU A 31 -14.07 -5.97 -2.55
C LEU A 31 -14.90 -5.62 -3.80
N LEU A 32 -15.92 -4.77 -3.63
CA LEU A 32 -16.79 -4.31 -4.72
C LEU A 32 -16.00 -3.65 -5.84
N ASN A 33 -15.10 -2.72 -5.49
CA ASN A 33 -14.25 -2.06 -6.47
C ASN A 33 -13.40 -3.07 -7.26
N ARG A 34 -12.80 -4.04 -6.58
CA ARG A 34 -11.94 -5.04 -7.22
C ARG A 34 -12.68 -6.03 -8.11
N LEU A 35 -13.98 -6.23 -7.91
CA LEU A 35 -14.80 -7.04 -8.81
C LEU A 35 -15.00 -6.36 -10.17
N GLY A 36 -15.26 -5.05 -10.20
CA GLY A 36 -15.64 -4.33 -11.42
C GLY A 36 -14.55 -3.48 -12.08
N ILE A 37 -13.41 -3.26 -11.42
CA ILE A 37 -12.35 -2.41 -11.98
C ILE A 37 -11.86 -2.92 -13.33
N LEU A 38 -11.83 -2.03 -14.33
CA LEU A 38 -11.32 -2.32 -15.67
C LEU A 38 -9.79 -2.38 -15.65
N VAL A 39 -9.24 -3.55 -15.31
CA VAL A 39 -7.80 -3.80 -15.44
C VAL A 39 -7.36 -3.75 -16.91
N PRO A 40 -6.07 -3.47 -17.20
CA PRO A 40 -5.54 -3.33 -18.56
C PRO A 40 -5.99 -4.40 -19.57
N ALA A 41 -6.05 -5.66 -19.13
CA ALA A 41 -6.46 -6.77 -19.97
C ALA A 41 -7.92 -6.62 -20.47
N PHE A 42 -8.87 -6.33 -19.59
CA PHE A 42 -10.29 -6.17 -19.97
C PHE A 42 -10.55 -4.88 -20.75
N LEU A 43 -9.84 -3.81 -20.42
CA LEU A 43 -9.89 -2.58 -21.21
C LEU A 43 -9.42 -2.85 -22.65
N SER A 44 -8.34 -3.61 -22.84
CA SER A 44 -7.83 -3.95 -24.17
C SER A 44 -8.86 -4.75 -24.98
N LEU A 45 -9.52 -5.73 -24.35
CA LEU A 45 -10.56 -6.54 -25.00
C LEU A 45 -11.77 -5.71 -25.40
N PHE A 46 -12.24 -4.83 -24.51
CA PHE A 46 -13.33 -3.90 -24.82
C PHE A 46 -12.97 -2.99 -25.99
N LEU A 47 -11.79 -2.37 -25.98
CA LEU A 47 -11.36 -1.47 -27.05
C LEU A 47 -11.23 -2.22 -28.39
N ALA A 48 -10.67 -3.44 -28.39
CA ALA A 48 -10.56 -4.26 -29.59
C ALA A 48 -11.94 -4.60 -30.19
N ALA A 49 -12.94 -4.87 -29.34
CA ALA A 49 -14.27 -5.24 -29.79
C ALA A 49 -15.12 -4.04 -30.26
N GLU A 50 -14.97 -2.86 -29.66
CA GLU A 50 -15.92 -1.73 -29.86
C GLU A 50 -15.36 -0.59 -30.72
N THR A 51 -14.03 -0.45 -30.85
CA THR A 51 -13.43 0.79 -31.41
C THR A 51 -12.87 0.63 -32.83
N GLY A 52 -12.63 -0.61 -33.29
CA GLY A 52 -11.93 -0.89 -34.55
C GLY A 52 -10.46 -0.41 -34.59
N LEU A 53 -9.89 0.01 -33.45
CA LEU A 53 -8.53 0.49 -33.35
C LEU A 53 -7.51 -0.62 -33.63
N SER A 54 -6.36 -0.23 -34.19
CA SER A 54 -5.24 -1.17 -34.35
C SER A 54 -4.69 -1.64 -33.00
N THR A 55 -4.10 -2.82 -32.97
CA THR A 55 -3.45 -3.37 -31.77
C THR A 55 -2.42 -2.41 -31.19
N GLY A 56 -1.66 -1.71 -32.03
CA GLY A 56 -0.70 -0.70 -31.61
C GLY A 56 -1.36 0.49 -30.90
N ALA A 57 -2.48 0.99 -31.42
CA ALA A 57 -3.22 2.08 -30.80
C ALA A 57 -3.83 1.66 -29.45
N ILE A 58 -4.36 0.44 -29.34
CA ILE A 58 -4.85 -0.13 -28.07
C ILE A 58 -3.72 -0.23 -27.05
N GLY A 59 -2.53 -0.68 -27.46
CA GLY A 59 -1.35 -0.72 -26.61
C GLY A 59 -0.97 0.65 -26.05
N VAL A 60 -1.03 1.70 -26.87
CA VAL A 60 -0.79 3.10 -26.42
C VAL A 60 -1.85 3.54 -25.40
N LEU A 61 -3.13 3.25 -25.65
CA LEU A 61 -4.20 3.58 -24.71
C LEU A 61 -4.00 2.88 -23.36
N VAL A 62 -3.65 1.60 -23.36
CA VAL A 62 -3.33 0.85 -22.14
C VAL A 62 -2.12 1.44 -21.41
N GLY A 63 -1.11 1.91 -22.15
CA GLY A 63 0.01 2.66 -21.58
C GLY A 63 -0.44 3.95 -20.88
N LEU A 64 -1.37 4.71 -21.49
CA LEU A 64 -1.97 5.90 -20.89
C LEU A 64 -2.78 5.59 -19.63
N TRP A 65 -3.48 4.44 -19.61
CA TRP A 65 -4.14 3.96 -18.38
C TRP A 65 -3.12 3.75 -17.26
N GLY A 66 -2.00 3.10 -17.58
CA GLY A 66 -0.89 2.90 -16.63
C GLY A 66 -0.34 4.23 -16.11
N ALA A 67 -0.09 5.20 -16.99
CA ALA A 67 0.37 6.54 -16.62
C ALA A 67 -0.64 7.26 -15.70
N GLY A 68 -1.94 7.18 -16.02
CA GLY A 68 -3.01 7.68 -15.16
C GLY A 68 -2.95 7.08 -13.76
N SER A 69 -2.72 5.76 -13.65
CA SER A 69 -2.64 5.07 -12.36
C SER A 69 -1.47 5.53 -11.48
N VAL A 70 -0.36 5.96 -12.07
CA VAL A 70 0.79 6.56 -11.35
C VAL A 70 0.37 7.91 -10.74
N VAL A 71 -0.32 8.74 -11.51
CA VAL A 71 -0.82 10.05 -11.06
C VAL A 71 -1.89 9.89 -9.99
N GLY A 72 -2.84 8.99 -10.21
CA GLY A 72 -3.95 8.72 -9.28
C GLY A 72 -3.47 8.29 -7.90
N ALA A 73 -2.42 7.46 -7.82
CA ALA A 73 -1.81 7.04 -6.56
C ALA A 73 -1.34 8.23 -5.69
N LEU A 74 -0.63 9.19 -6.29
CA LEU A 74 -0.13 10.38 -5.58
C LEU A 74 -1.27 11.36 -5.24
N ALA A 75 -2.13 11.64 -6.23
CA ALA A 75 -3.27 12.55 -6.07
C ALA A 75 -4.24 12.06 -4.99
N GLY A 76 -4.53 10.76 -4.98
CA GLY A 76 -5.38 10.12 -3.97
C GLY A 76 -4.84 10.23 -2.56
N GLY A 77 -3.51 10.11 -2.40
CA GLY A 77 -2.86 10.29 -1.09
C GLY A 77 -3.01 11.71 -0.55
N ALA A 78 -2.73 12.70 -1.41
CA ALA A 78 -2.89 14.10 -1.05
C ALA A 78 -4.36 14.47 -0.77
N LEU A 79 -5.30 13.95 -1.55
CA LEU A 79 -6.73 14.21 -1.38
C LEU A 79 -7.26 13.58 -0.09
N ALA A 80 -6.86 12.33 0.20
CA ALA A 80 -7.25 11.62 1.42
C ALA A 80 -6.74 12.33 2.69
N ASP A 81 -5.53 12.88 2.66
CA ASP A 81 -4.96 13.63 3.77
C ASP A 81 -5.58 15.03 3.95
N ARG A 82 -5.91 15.72 2.84
CA ARG A 82 -6.36 17.13 2.87
C ARG A 82 -7.86 17.31 3.02
N VAL A 83 -8.66 16.42 2.42
CA VAL A 83 -10.13 16.53 2.40
C VAL A 83 -10.79 15.33 3.06
N GLY A 84 -10.17 14.16 2.98
CA GLY A 84 -10.55 12.98 3.76
C GLY A 84 -10.69 11.72 2.95
N PRO A 85 -10.75 10.56 3.63
CA PRO A 85 -10.89 9.27 2.96
C PRO A 85 -12.21 9.19 2.19
N ARG A 86 -13.31 9.74 2.72
CA ARG A 86 -14.60 9.85 2.00
C ARG A 86 -14.47 10.58 0.67
N ALA A 87 -13.85 11.77 0.67
CA ALA A 87 -13.70 12.57 -0.55
C ALA A 87 -12.82 11.87 -1.58
N ALA A 88 -11.70 11.26 -1.15
CA ALA A 88 -10.83 10.50 -2.04
C ALA A 88 -11.56 9.36 -2.74
N VAL A 89 -12.36 8.58 -2.01
CA VAL A 89 -13.16 7.51 -2.63
C VAL A 89 -14.23 8.09 -3.55
N LEU A 90 -15.03 9.07 -3.11
CA LEU A 90 -16.11 9.62 -3.94
C LEU A 90 -15.61 10.25 -5.25
N VAL A 91 -14.51 11.02 -5.21
CA VAL A 91 -13.88 11.59 -6.41
C VAL A 91 -13.39 10.48 -7.33
N SER A 92 -12.73 9.45 -6.78
CA SER A 92 -12.29 8.28 -7.54
C SER A 92 -13.46 7.61 -8.27
N GLN A 93 -14.56 7.36 -7.56
CA GLN A 93 -15.71 6.68 -8.14
C GLN A 93 -16.45 7.54 -9.16
N ALA A 94 -16.56 8.85 -8.93
CA ALA A 94 -17.16 9.79 -9.88
C ALA A 94 -16.34 9.87 -11.18
N VAL A 95 -15.01 9.94 -11.09
CA VAL A 95 -14.13 9.93 -12.28
C VAL A 95 -14.22 8.60 -13.02
N SER A 96 -14.27 7.47 -12.30
CA SER A 96 -14.48 6.14 -12.91
C SER A 96 -15.80 6.05 -13.66
N LEU A 97 -16.89 6.57 -13.08
CA LEU A 97 -18.21 6.58 -13.71
C LEU A 97 -18.24 7.46 -14.96
N ALA A 98 -17.73 8.70 -14.87
CA ALA A 98 -17.65 9.60 -16.00
C ALA A 98 -16.81 8.99 -17.15
N ALA A 99 -15.65 8.42 -16.82
CA ALA A 99 -14.81 7.74 -17.80
C ALA A 99 -15.52 6.54 -18.44
N SER A 100 -16.22 5.73 -17.65
CA SER A 100 -17.00 4.57 -18.12
C SER A 100 -18.10 4.97 -19.09
N VAL A 101 -18.87 6.01 -18.76
CA VAL A 101 -19.91 6.55 -19.67
C VAL A 101 -19.26 7.04 -20.97
N CYS A 102 -18.17 7.79 -20.89
CA CYS A 102 -17.47 8.27 -22.08
C CYS A 102 -16.95 7.13 -22.96
N LEU A 103 -16.43 6.03 -22.38
CA LEU A 103 -15.96 4.86 -23.13
C LEU A 103 -17.07 4.21 -23.97
N VAL A 104 -18.33 4.28 -23.52
CA VAL A 104 -19.49 3.75 -24.26
C VAL A 104 -19.98 4.76 -25.31
N CYS A 105 -19.94 6.06 -25.00
CA CYS A 105 -20.55 7.09 -25.84
C CYS A 105 -19.66 7.62 -26.97
N THR A 106 -18.34 7.35 -26.97
CA THR A 106 -17.45 7.88 -28.02
C THR A 106 -16.35 6.92 -28.44
N GLN A 107 -16.06 6.91 -29.74
CA GLN A 107 -14.98 6.13 -30.36
C GLN A 107 -13.87 7.03 -30.94
N ARG A 108 -13.90 8.34 -30.63
CA ARG A 108 -12.89 9.29 -31.13
C ARG A 108 -11.57 9.06 -30.41
N ALA A 109 -10.52 8.65 -31.14
CA ALA A 109 -9.22 8.29 -30.58
C ALA A 109 -8.62 9.33 -29.60
N GLY A 110 -8.69 10.62 -29.94
CA GLY A 110 -8.19 11.69 -29.06
C GLY A 110 -8.97 11.83 -27.74
N VAL A 111 -10.28 11.55 -27.76
CA VAL A 111 -11.12 11.56 -26.55
C VAL A 111 -10.86 10.29 -25.73
N LEU A 112 -10.74 9.14 -26.39
CA LEU A 112 -10.41 7.87 -25.74
C LEU A 112 -9.08 7.94 -24.97
N ALA A 113 -8.06 8.61 -25.51
CA ALA A 113 -6.79 8.81 -24.81
C ALA A 113 -6.96 9.49 -23.45
N GLY A 114 -7.69 10.60 -23.39
CA GLY A 114 -7.98 11.32 -22.15
C GLY A 114 -8.85 10.52 -21.19
N VAL A 115 -9.89 9.87 -21.70
CA VAL A 115 -10.81 9.04 -20.91
C VAL A 115 -10.09 7.84 -20.28
N VAL A 116 -9.22 7.17 -21.04
CA VAL A 116 -8.45 6.02 -20.56
C VAL A 116 -7.42 6.44 -19.50
N LEU A 117 -6.77 7.59 -19.68
CA LEU A 117 -5.90 8.18 -18.64
C LEU A 117 -6.67 8.48 -17.36
N LEU A 118 -7.87 9.07 -17.46
CA LEU A 118 -8.73 9.34 -16.31
C LEU A 118 -9.22 8.06 -15.62
N SER A 119 -9.58 7.03 -16.40
CA SER A 119 -9.91 5.70 -15.87
C SER A 119 -8.74 5.09 -15.10
N GLY A 120 -7.53 5.21 -15.65
CA GLY A 120 -6.29 4.84 -14.96
C GLY A 120 -6.09 5.59 -13.65
N CYS A 121 -6.32 6.91 -13.64
CA CYS A 121 -6.25 7.73 -12.42
C CYS A 121 -7.25 7.24 -11.36
N ALA A 122 -8.52 7.07 -11.72
CA ALA A 122 -9.56 6.56 -10.83
C ALA A 122 -9.26 5.16 -10.28
N SER A 123 -8.56 4.31 -11.05
CA SER A 123 -8.20 2.95 -10.63
C SER A 123 -7.35 2.87 -9.34
N THR A 124 -6.65 3.97 -9.00
CA THR A 124 -5.71 4.02 -7.86
C THR A 124 -6.01 5.12 -6.85
N LEU A 125 -6.77 6.14 -7.24
CA LEU A 125 -7.02 7.34 -6.43
C LEU A 125 -7.72 7.05 -5.10
N HIS A 126 -8.57 6.02 -5.03
CA HIS A 126 -9.22 5.61 -3.79
C HIS A 126 -8.29 4.87 -2.80
N LYS A 127 -7.21 4.21 -3.27
CA LYS A 127 -6.43 3.26 -2.46
C LYS A 127 -5.84 3.89 -1.18
N PRO A 128 -5.29 5.12 -1.20
CA PRO A 128 -4.71 5.72 0.00
C PRO A 128 -5.73 6.05 1.11
N ALA A 129 -7.03 6.13 0.79
CA ALA A 129 -8.08 6.38 1.78
C ALA A 129 -8.10 5.33 2.89
N GLY A 130 -7.81 4.08 2.56
CA GLY A 130 -7.76 3.00 3.55
C GLY A 130 -6.67 3.21 4.60
N ALA A 131 -5.52 3.76 4.22
CA ALA A 131 -4.45 4.06 5.16
C ALA A 131 -4.83 5.17 6.13
N VAL A 132 -5.56 6.19 5.65
CA VAL A 132 -6.07 7.27 6.50
C VAL A 132 -7.08 6.74 7.52
N VAL A 133 -8.06 5.93 7.08
CA VAL A 133 -9.05 5.29 7.98
C VAL A 133 -8.35 4.41 9.01
N VAL A 134 -7.47 3.51 8.59
CA VAL A 134 -6.73 2.62 9.50
C VAL A 134 -5.90 3.43 10.51
N SER A 135 -5.22 4.49 10.08
CA SER A 135 -4.39 5.31 10.96
C SER A 135 -5.16 6.07 12.03
N ARG A 136 -6.40 6.47 11.75
CA ARG A 136 -7.22 7.29 12.64
C ARG A 136 -8.13 6.46 13.54
N GLU A 137 -8.78 5.47 12.95
CA GLU A 137 -9.85 4.73 13.61
C GLU A 137 -9.34 3.51 14.39
N LEU A 138 -8.10 3.06 14.11
CA LEU A 138 -7.56 1.83 14.68
C LEU A 138 -6.28 2.08 15.48
N PRO A 139 -6.11 1.39 16.62
CA PRO A 139 -4.86 1.44 17.37
C PRO A 139 -3.71 0.78 16.58
N GLU A 140 -2.49 1.28 16.74
CA GLU A 140 -1.30 0.80 16.01
C GLU A 140 -1.12 -0.73 16.04
N GLY A 141 -1.42 -1.36 17.17
CA GLY A 141 -1.27 -2.80 17.37
C GLY A 141 -2.15 -3.68 16.46
N VAL A 142 -3.16 -3.12 15.78
CA VAL A 142 -4.02 -3.88 14.85
C VAL A 142 -3.86 -3.48 13.38
N HIS A 143 -2.96 -2.55 13.05
CA HIS A 143 -2.79 -2.05 11.68
C HIS A 143 -2.41 -3.15 10.68
N VAL A 144 -1.45 -4.01 11.04
CA VAL A 144 -1.03 -5.15 10.18
C VAL A 144 -2.21 -6.07 9.89
N ARG A 145 -3.03 -6.38 10.91
CA ARG A 145 -4.23 -7.21 10.75
C ARG A 145 -5.27 -6.53 9.85
N ALA A 146 -5.49 -5.24 10.03
CA ALA A 146 -6.44 -4.47 9.24
C ALA A 146 -6.03 -4.42 7.76
N PHE A 147 -4.76 -4.11 7.46
CA PHE A 147 -4.25 -4.14 6.09
C PHE A 147 -4.23 -5.55 5.50
N GLY A 148 -4.01 -6.58 6.33
CA GLY A 148 -4.13 -7.97 5.90
C GLY A 148 -5.55 -8.29 5.41
N LEU A 149 -6.57 -7.90 6.17
CA LEU A 149 -7.96 -8.09 5.78
C LEU A 149 -8.34 -7.28 4.52
N LEU A 150 -7.88 -6.03 4.39
CA LEU A 150 -8.10 -5.24 3.16
C LEU A 150 -7.41 -5.87 1.94
N TYR A 151 -6.20 -6.40 2.13
CA TYR A 151 -5.49 -7.13 1.10
C TYR A 151 -6.21 -8.44 0.72
N TRP A 152 -6.83 -9.09 1.70
CA TRP A 152 -7.67 -10.27 1.47
C TRP A 152 -8.91 -9.93 0.64
N ALA A 153 -9.63 -8.86 0.98
CA ALA A 153 -10.74 -8.34 0.17
C ALA A 153 -10.33 -8.08 -1.28
N SER A 154 -9.15 -7.47 -1.46
CA SER A 154 -8.64 -7.18 -2.81
C SER A 154 -8.36 -8.45 -3.62
N ASN A 155 -7.84 -9.50 -3.00
CA ASN A 155 -7.53 -10.76 -3.66
C ASN A 155 -8.78 -11.58 -3.97
N ILE A 156 -9.78 -11.58 -3.08
CA ILE A 156 -11.08 -12.21 -3.36
C ILE A 156 -11.72 -11.55 -4.58
N GLY A 157 -11.77 -10.22 -4.62
CA GLY A 157 -12.31 -9.50 -5.77
C GLY A 157 -11.55 -9.79 -7.06
N ALA A 158 -10.21 -9.78 -7.01
CA ALA A 158 -9.37 -10.08 -8.17
C ALA A 158 -9.47 -11.54 -8.65
N ALA A 159 -9.75 -12.50 -7.77
CA ALA A 159 -9.94 -13.91 -8.14
C ALA A 159 -11.30 -14.15 -8.81
N VAL A 160 -12.36 -13.46 -8.34
CA VAL A 160 -13.72 -13.61 -8.87
C VAL A 160 -13.94 -12.77 -10.14
N SER A 161 -13.26 -11.62 -10.27
CA SER A 161 -13.44 -10.68 -11.38
C SER A 161 -13.30 -11.33 -12.76
N PRO A 162 -12.23 -12.10 -13.09
CA PRO A 162 -12.10 -12.70 -14.42
C PRO A 162 -13.21 -13.68 -14.80
N ALA A 163 -13.73 -14.46 -13.84
CA ALA A 163 -14.81 -15.39 -14.09
C ALA A 163 -16.11 -14.64 -14.45
N VAL A 164 -16.43 -13.57 -13.71
CA VAL A 164 -17.58 -12.71 -14.00
C VAL A 164 -17.37 -11.99 -15.34
N SER A 165 -16.21 -11.35 -15.54
CA SER A 165 -15.88 -10.60 -16.74
C SER A 165 -15.88 -11.45 -18.01
N GLY A 166 -15.43 -12.71 -17.94
CA GLY A 166 -15.45 -13.63 -19.09
C GLY A 166 -16.86 -13.97 -19.58
N VAL A 167 -17.79 -14.23 -18.65
CA VAL A 167 -19.21 -14.45 -18.98
C VAL A 167 -19.82 -13.20 -19.59
N LEU A 168 -19.57 -12.03 -19.00
CA LEU A 168 -20.08 -10.76 -19.50
C LEU A 168 -19.56 -10.42 -20.91
N LEU A 169 -18.27 -10.65 -21.16
CA LEU A 169 -17.64 -10.47 -22.48
C LEU A 169 -18.29 -11.35 -23.56
N GLY A 170 -18.67 -12.59 -23.20
CA GLY A 170 -19.33 -13.51 -24.12
C GLY A 170 -20.73 -13.08 -24.52
N TRP A 171 -21.38 -12.20 -23.75
CA TRP A 171 -22.68 -11.63 -24.08
C TRP A 171 -22.55 -10.32 -24.86
N ASP A 172 -21.88 -9.34 -24.28
CA ASP A 172 -21.60 -8.04 -24.89
C ASP A 172 -20.45 -7.38 -24.10
N PRO A 173 -19.34 -6.95 -24.74
CA PRO A 173 -18.23 -6.28 -24.07
C PRO A 173 -18.63 -5.07 -23.21
N ARG A 174 -19.72 -4.39 -23.53
CA ARG A 174 -20.25 -3.24 -22.76
C ARG A 174 -20.69 -3.63 -21.35
N TRP A 175 -21.03 -4.89 -21.11
CA TRP A 175 -21.36 -5.36 -19.75
C TRP A 175 -20.17 -5.25 -18.79
N LEU A 176 -18.93 -5.27 -19.28
CA LEU A 176 -17.75 -4.96 -18.45
C LEU A 176 -17.82 -3.53 -17.91
N ILE A 177 -18.20 -2.59 -18.78
CA ILE A 177 -18.32 -1.18 -18.40
C ILE A 177 -19.49 -1.01 -17.42
N VAL A 178 -20.62 -1.68 -17.67
CA VAL A 178 -21.77 -1.67 -16.76
C VAL A 178 -21.39 -2.23 -15.39
N LEU A 179 -20.65 -3.34 -15.32
CA LEU A 179 -20.16 -3.89 -14.05
C LEU A 179 -19.26 -2.89 -13.30
N ASN A 180 -18.33 -2.24 -14.00
CA ASN A 180 -17.49 -1.18 -13.43
C ASN A 180 -18.35 -0.02 -12.89
N MET A 181 -19.38 0.39 -13.62
CA MET A 181 -20.29 1.46 -13.19
C MET A 181 -21.10 1.06 -11.95
N VAL A 182 -21.71 -0.13 -11.95
CA VAL A 182 -22.51 -0.62 -10.81
C VAL A 182 -21.67 -0.72 -9.56
N THR A 183 -20.51 -1.38 -9.65
CA THR A 183 -19.58 -1.49 -8.52
C THR A 183 -19.06 -0.12 -8.08
N ALA A 184 -18.88 0.83 -9.01
CA ALA A 184 -18.46 2.17 -8.67
C ALA A 184 -19.53 2.96 -7.91
N VAL A 185 -20.80 2.87 -8.31
CA VAL A 185 -21.94 3.45 -7.58
C VAL A 185 -22.05 2.82 -6.20
N CYS A 186 -21.99 1.50 -6.09
CA CYS A 186 -22.07 0.80 -4.80
C CYS A 186 -20.93 1.22 -3.87
N TYR A 187 -19.68 1.29 -4.37
CA TYR A 187 -18.56 1.74 -3.54
C TYR A 187 -18.71 3.22 -3.16
N GLY A 188 -19.18 4.08 -4.06
CA GLY A 188 -19.50 5.47 -3.76
C GLY A 188 -20.56 5.61 -2.65
N ALA A 189 -21.62 4.81 -2.69
CA ALA A 189 -22.66 4.77 -1.67
C ALA A 189 -22.11 4.32 -0.30
N VAL A 190 -21.26 3.28 -0.29
CA VAL A 190 -20.53 2.85 0.91
C VAL A 190 -19.63 3.97 1.45
N ALA A 191 -18.97 4.70 0.54
CA ALA A 191 -18.06 5.79 0.89
C ALA A 191 -18.75 6.98 1.56
N LEU A 192 -20.05 7.20 1.33
CA LEU A 192 -20.83 8.23 2.01
C LEU A 192 -20.86 8.04 3.53
N ARG A 193 -20.65 6.80 4.00
CA ARG A 193 -20.58 6.44 5.41
C ARG A 193 -19.15 6.44 5.98
N LEU A 194 -18.14 6.76 5.18
CA LEU A 194 -16.76 6.94 5.66
C LEU A 194 -16.61 8.32 6.33
N PRO A 195 -15.68 8.45 7.30
CA PRO A 195 -15.43 9.72 7.97
C PRO A 195 -14.91 10.78 6.97
N GLY A 196 -15.42 11.99 7.10
CA GLY A 196 -14.84 13.18 6.48
C GLY A 196 -13.78 13.80 7.38
N LEU A 197 -12.96 14.74 6.88
CA LEU A 197 -12.06 15.50 7.77
C LEU A 197 -12.76 16.64 8.50
N ALA A 198 -13.81 17.19 7.91
CA ALA A 198 -14.44 18.42 8.39
C ALA A 198 -15.45 18.20 9.54
N GLY A 199 -15.80 16.96 9.86
CA GLY A 199 -16.80 16.65 10.89
C GLY A 199 -16.22 16.49 12.30
N ASP A 200 -14.99 15.95 12.42
CA ASP A 200 -14.44 15.51 13.72
C ASP A 200 -13.23 16.34 14.19
N ALA A 201 -12.75 17.28 13.36
CA ALA A 201 -11.51 18.04 13.61
C ALA A 201 -11.71 19.55 13.85
N ALA A 202 -12.95 20.00 14.03
CA ALA A 202 -13.23 21.40 14.38
C ALA A 202 -12.85 21.73 15.85
N GLU A 203 -12.69 20.72 16.71
CA GLU A 203 -12.49 20.95 18.16
C GLU A 203 -11.01 20.94 18.61
N GLU A 204 -10.09 20.34 17.84
CA GLU A 204 -8.67 20.21 18.25
C GLU A 204 -7.67 21.07 17.46
N ALA A 205 -8.13 21.91 16.51
CA ALA A 205 -7.24 22.73 15.69
C ALA A 205 -6.84 24.06 16.36
N ARG A 206 -5.74 24.05 17.13
CA ARG A 206 -4.90 25.24 17.40
C ARG A 206 -3.46 25.04 16.87
N PRO A 207 -2.70 26.12 16.63
CA PRO A 207 -2.26 26.50 15.29
C PRO A 207 -0.81 26.09 14.99
N ALA A 208 -0.61 25.36 13.91
CA ALA A 208 0.65 25.34 13.15
C ALA A 208 0.40 24.72 11.77
N ARG A 209 -0.37 25.40 10.90
CA ARG A 209 -0.24 25.17 9.46
C ARG A 209 1.10 25.75 9.00
N SER A 210 2.20 25.13 9.43
CA SER A 210 3.40 25.12 8.61
C SER A 210 2.97 24.55 7.25
N PRO A 211 3.45 25.07 6.11
CA PRO A 211 3.19 24.43 4.82
C PRO A 211 3.70 22.99 4.94
N GLY A 212 2.76 22.06 5.15
CA GLY A 212 3.11 20.68 5.43
C GLY A 212 3.99 20.18 4.29
N PRO A 213 4.97 19.31 4.56
CA PRO A 213 5.97 18.95 3.56
C PRO A 213 5.27 18.47 2.27
N GLY A 214 5.74 18.89 1.09
CA GLY A 214 4.99 18.72 -0.17
C GLY A 214 4.66 17.26 -0.51
N LEU A 215 4.07 17.02 -1.69
CA LEU A 215 3.83 15.66 -2.21
C LEU A 215 5.10 14.77 -2.18
N LEU A 216 6.27 15.40 -2.20
CA LEU A 216 7.59 14.78 -2.15
C LEU A 216 8.09 14.41 -0.74
N ALA A 217 7.33 14.71 0.32
CA ALA A 217 7.75 14.44 1.70
C ALA A 217 8.19 12.99 1.96
N PRO A 218 7.45 11.96 1.50
CA PRO A 218 7.81 10.56 1.77
C PRO A 218 9.18 10.20 1.18
N PHE A 219 9.51 10.77 0.01
CA PHE A 219 10.77 10.55 -0.71
C PHE A 219 11.98 11.27 -0.10
N ARG A 220 11.76 12.16 0.87
CA ARG A 220 12.84 12.90 1.58
C ARG A 220 13.10 12.38 2.98
N SER A 221 12.17 11.60 3.55
CA SER A 221 12.31 11.05 4.89
C SER A 221 13.24 9.84 4.91
N GLY A 222 14.28 9.83 5.75
CA GLY A 222 15.34 8.81 5.70
C GLY A 222 14.84 7.35 5.74
N PRO A 223 14.03 6.94 6.72
CA PRO A 223 13.51 5.56 6.78
C PRO A 223 12.56 5.21 5.64
N VAL A 224 11.61 6.09 5.29
CA VAL A 224 10.61 5.77 4.26
C VAL A 224 11.18 5.91 2.85
N ALA A 225 12.04 6.87 2.57
CA ALA A 225 12.71 6.97 1.27
C ALA A 225 13.54 5.72 0.96
N ARG A 226 14.32 5.22 1.94
CA ARG A 226 15.02 3.93 1.83
C ARG A 226 14.04 2.79 1.56
N PHE A 227 12.94 2.72 2.30
CA PHE A 227 11.90 1.71 2.10
C PHE A 227 11.24 1.79 0.70
N LEU A 228 10.98 2.99 0.18
CA LEU A 228 10.39 3.21 -1.14
C LEU A 228 11.35 2.79 -2.26
N VAL A 229 12.65 3.06 -2.13
CA VAL A 229 13.67 2.58 -3.10
C VAL A 229 13.73 1.06 -3.11
N LEU A 230 13.78 0.42 -1.94
CA LEU A 230 13.78 -1.04 -1.85
C LEU A 230 12.47 -1.65 -2.37
N SER A 231 11.34 -1.00 -2.11
CA SER A 231 10.02 -1.40 -2.65
C SER A 231 9.96 -1.26 -4.16
N PHE A 232 10.58 -0.23 -4.74
CA PHE A 232 10.71 -0.07 -6.18
C PHE A 232 11.51 -1.23 -6.80
N CYS A 233 12.66 -1.59 -6.20
CA CYS A 233 13.45 -2.73 -6.66
C CYS A 233 12.67 -4.05 -6.59
N LEU A 234 11.90 -4.27 -5.51
CA LEU A 234 11.00 -5.42 -5.41
C LEU A 234 9.89 -5.38 -6.45
N ALA A 235 9.35 -4.20 -6.77
CA ALA A 235 8.34 -4.04 -7.81
C ALA A 235 8.89 -4.42 -9.21
N LEU A 236 10.15 -4.10 -9.52
CA LEU A 236 10.80 -4.52 -10.77
C LEU A 236 10.82 -6.04 -10.93
N ILE A 237 11.07 -6.77 -9.84
CA ILE A 237 11.05 -8.24 -9.80
C ILE A 237 9.61 -8.73 -9.91
N TYR A 238 8.74 -8.23 -9.04
CA TYR A 238 7.41 -8.77 -8.84
C TYR A 238 6.55 -8.65 -10.10
N LEU A 239 6.73 -7.58 -10.88
CA LEU A 239 5.92 -7.31 -12.07
C LEU A 239 6.38 -8.09 -13.32
N GLN A 240 7.49 -8.84 -13.21
CA GLN A 240 7.84 -9.87 -14.19
C GLN A 240 6.76 -10.95 -14.28
N LYS A 241 6.03 -11.21 -13.19
CA LYS A 241 4.94 -12.19 -13.19
C LYS A 241 3.86 -11.91 -14.23
N GLN A 242 3.64 -10.64 -14.57
CA GLN A 242 2.61 -10.20 -15.52
C GLN A 242 3.14 -10.02 -16.95
N SER A 243 4.47 -9.96 -17.13
CA SER A 243 5.11 -9.61 -18.41
C SER A 243 5.93 -10.76 -18.98
N THR A 244 7.03 -11.11 -18.35
CA THR A 244 8.01 -12.09 -18.86
C THR A 244 7.68 -13.53 -18.51
N LEU A 245 7.07 -13.79 -17.35
CA LEU A 245 6.68 -15.14 -16.93
C LEU A 245 5.80 -15.91 -17.93
N PRO A 246 4.71 -15.33 -18.50
CA PRO A 246 3.89 -16.06 -19.47
C PRO A 246 4.66 -16.41 -20.74
N LEU A 247 5.59 -15.54 -21.17
CA LEU A 247 6.45 -15.80 -22.33
C LEU A 247 7.47 -16.91 -22.02
N ASP A 248 7.94 -16.98 -20.79
CA ASP A 248 8.90 -17.99 -20.33
C ASP A 248 8.28 -19.38 -20.25
N MET A 249 7.08 -19.46 -19.70
CA MET A 249 6.29 -20.69 -19.70
C MET A 249 6.01 -21.16 -21.13
N ALA A 250 5.67 -20.24 -22.04
CA ALA A 250 5.44 -20.57 -23.45
C ALA A 250 6.71 -21.07 -24.17
N ALA A 251 7.88 -20.51 -23.86
CA ALA A 251 9.17 -20.97 -24.39
C ALA A 251 9.50 -22.41 -23.93
N HIS A 252 9.04 -22.80 -22.73
CA HIS A 252 9.09 -24.18 -22.24
C HIS A 252 7.96 -25.08 -22.77
N GLY A 253 7.21 -24.64 -23.79
CA GLY A 253 6.14 -25.41 -24.42
C GLY A 253 4.85 -25.51 -23.60
N LEU A 254 4.72 -24.73 -22.52
CA LEU A 254 3.48 -24.73 -21.73
C LEU A 254 2.41 -23.90 -22.42
N ALA A 255 1.22 -24.48 -22.54
CA ALA A 255 0.09 -23.80 -23.15
C ALA A 255 -0.37 -22.58 -22.31
N PRO A 256 -0.94 -21.53 -22.94
CA PRO A 256 -1.38 -20.33 -22.23
C PRO A 256 -2.36 -20.57 -21.07
N HIS A 257 -3.20 -21.61 -21.17
CA HIS A 257 -4.12 -21.97 -20.08
C HIS A 257 -3.39 -22.45 -18.81
N VAL A 258 -2.18 -23.01 -18.94
CA VAL A 258 -1.34 -23.43 -17.80
C VAL A 258 -0.85 -22.22 -17.03
N TYR A 259 -0.42 -21.16 -17.72
CA TYR A 259 -0.12 -19.88 -17.07
C TYR A 259 -1.35 -19.33 -16.35
N GLY A 260 -2.54 -19.40 -16.97
CA GLY A 260 -3.79 -19.01 -16.33
C GLY A 260 -4.07 -19.74 -15.01
N LEU A 261 -3.82 -21.06 -14.97
CA LEU A 261 -3.95 -21.88 -13.75
C LEU A 261 -2.92 -21.49 -12.69
N VAL A 262 -1.65 -21.33 -13.07
CA VAL A 262 -0.57 -20.90 -12.18
C VAL A 262 -0.87 -19.49 -11.62
N ALA A 263 -1.24 -18.53 -12.46
CA ALA A 263 -1.58 -17.18 -12.03
C ALA A 263 -2.79 -17.17 -11.08
N SER A 264 -3.81 -17.99 -11.33
CA SER A 264 -5.00 -18.12 -10.47
C SER A 264 -4.67 -18.73 -9.10
N LEU A 265 -3.67 -19.62 -9.04
CA LEU A 265 -3.18 -20.22 -7.80
C LEU A 265 -2.69 -19.15 -6.81
N ASN A 266 -2.07 -18.05 -7.27
CA ASN A 266 -1.59 -16.97 -6.39
C ASN A 266 -2.71 -16.38 -5.52
N GLY A 267 -3.85 -16.02 -6.13
CA GLY A 267 -5.00 -15.49 -5.39
C GLY A 267 -5.58 -16.50 -4.40
N LEU A 268 -5.70 -17.77 -4.82
CA LEU A 268 -6.18 -18.86 -3.96
C LEU A 268 -5.23 -19.09 -2.77
N LEU A 269 -3.93 -19.14 -3.00
CA LEU A 269 -2.91 -19.29 -1.96
C LEU A 269 -2.93 -18.12 -0.99
N ILE A 270 -3.10 -16.89 -1.46
CA ILE A 270 -3.28 -15.75 -0.54
C ILE A 270 -4.51 -15.98 0.33
N ILE A 271 -5.65 -16.37 -0.25
CA ILE A 271 -6.88 -16.55 0.51
C ILE A 271 -6.75 -17.67 1.55
N VAL A 272 -6.12 -18.78 1.19
CA VAL A 272 -6.01 -19.97 2.03
C VAL A 272 -4.86 -19.85 3.02
N LEU A 273 -3.67 -19.43 2.59
CA LEU A 273 -2.45 -19.47 3.39
C LEU A 273 -2.27 -18.23 4.27
N GLN A 274 -2.86 -17.07 3.92
CA GLN A 274 -2.63 -15.84 4.66
C GLN A 274 -2.94 -15.94 6.16
N PRO A 275 -4.06 -16.56 6.62
CA PRO A 275 -4.32 -16.72 8.05
C PRO A 275 -3.24 -17.52 8.79
N PHE A 276 -2.69 -18.55 8.14
CA PHE A 276 -1.68 -19.43 8.74
C PHE A 276 -0.31 -18.74 8.78
N VAL A 277 0.11 -18.16 7.65
CA VAL A 277 1.39 -17.45 7.53
C VAL A 277 1.41 -16.23 8.46
N SER A 278 0.33 -15.45 8.50
CA SER A 278 0.23 -14.29 9.39
C SER A 278 0.33 -14.71 10.85
N ARG A 279 -0.37 -15.79 11.25
CA ARG A 279 -0.34 -16.31 12.62
C ARG A 279 1.04 -16.84 13.02
N ALA A 280 1.73 -17.51 12.10
CA ALA A 280 3.12 -17.97 12.33
C ALA A 280 4.08 -16.77 12.48
N ALA A 281 3.85 -15.71 11.72
CA ALA A 281 4.68 -14.51 11.74
C ALA A 281 4.38 -13.57 12.92
N GLU A 282 3.23 -13.67 13.61
CA GLU A 282 2.85 -12.81 14.75
C GLU A 282 3.94 -12.69 15.84
N ARG A 283 4.77 -13.73 16.02
CA ARG A 283 5.86 -13.75 17.00
C ARG A 283 7.14 -13.07 16.52
N LEU A 284 7.25 -12.82 15.22
CA LEU A 284 8.42 -12.22 14.59
C LEU A 284 8.28 -10.70 14.57
N GLY A 285 9.38 -9.98 14.83
CA GLY A 285 9.41 -8.53 14.67
C GLY A 285 9.29 -8.10 13.20
N MET A 286 8.78 -6.89 12.95
CA MET A 286 8.53 -6.34 11.62
C MET A 286 9.75 -6.43 10.67
N ASP A 287 10.95 -6.07 11.14
CA ASP A 287 12.15 -6.17 10.29
C ASP A 287 12.46 -7.61 9.88
N THR A 288 12.28 -8.57 10.79
CA THR A 288 12.51 -9.99 10.50
C THR A 288 11.52 -10.49 9.47
N GLN A 289 10.25 -10.06 9.58
CA GLN A 289 9.24 -10.42 8.59
C GLN A 289 9.53 -9.79 7.22
N PHE A 290 10.01 -8.55 7.14
CA PHE A 290 10.43 -7.93 5.87
C PHE A 290 11.63 -8.65 5.23
N VAL A 291 12.64 -9.04 6.03
CA VAL A 291 13.77 -9.84 5.55
C VAL A 291 13.27 -11.17 4.99
N LEU A 292 12.44 -11.89 5.74
CA LEU A 292 11.87 -13.17 5.29
C LEU A 292 11.03 -12.99 4.02
N ALA A 293 10.21 -11.94 3.95
CA ALA A 293 9.42 -11.63 2.79
C ALA A 293 10.28 -11.38 1.54
N GLY A 294 11.32 -10.56 1.67
CA GLY A 294 12.26 -10.28 0.58
C GLY A 294 13.02 -11.52 0.12
N LEU A 295 13.43 -12.40 1.05
CA LEU A 295 14.09 -13.67 0.72
C LEU A 295 13.15 -14.61 -0.03
N LEU A 296 11.92 -14.76 0.44
CA LEU A 296 10.91 -15.59 -0.23
C LEU A 296 10.59 -15.08 -1.63
N VAL A 297 10.48 -13.75 -1.82
CA VAL A 297 10.32 -13.16 -3.15
C VAL A 297 11.56 -13.43 -4.02
N ALA A 298 12.77 -13.19 -3.52
CA ALA A 298 14.01 -13.39 -4.27
C ALA A 298 14.18 -14.86 -4.71
N VAL A 299 14.02 -15.80 -3.77
CA VAL A 299 14.14 -17.24 -4.03
C VAL A 299 13.00 -17.73 -4.92
N GLY A 300 11.76 -17.29 -4.69
CA GLY A 300 10.63 -17.71 -5.50
C GLY A 300 10.76 -17.27 -6.96
N PHE A 301 11.12 -16.01 -7.22
CA PHE A 301 11.36 -15.55 -8.59
C PHE A 301 12.64 -16.16 -9.20
N GLY A 302 13.69 -16.33 -8.39
CA GLY A 302 14.94 -16.96 -8.80
C GLY A 302 14.79 -18.43 -9.19
N ALA A 303 13.89 -19.16 -8.54
CA ALA A 303 13.60 -20.57 -8.83
C ALA A 303 13.06 -20.77 -10.26
N ASN A 304 12.51 -19.73 -10.89
CA ASN A 304 12.10 -19.81 -12.30
C ASN A 304 13.29 -20.00 -13.26
N ALA A 305 14.53 -19.69 -12.85
CA ALA A 305 15.74 -19.91 -13.66
C ALA A 305 16.01 -21.39 -13.98
N VAL A 306 15.37 -22.30 -13.24
CA VAL A 306 15.49 -23.75 -13.42
C VAL A 306 14.12 -24.42 -13.57
N ALA A 307 13.07 -23.62 -13.78
CA ALA A 307 11.71 -24.13 -13.96
C ALA A 307 11.47 -24.50 -15.42
N GLY A 308 10.86 -25.66 -15.66
CA GLY A 308 10.51 -26.12 -17.02
C GLY A 308 9.16 -26.83 -17.11
N SER A 309 8.40 -26.87 -16.01
CA SER A 309 7.10 -27.55 -15.94
C SER A 309 6.08 -26.72 -15.16
N ALA A 310 4.79 -27.01 -15.36
CA ALA A 310 3.71 -26.38 -14.59
C ALA A 310 3.92 -26.50 -13.07
N TRP A 311 4.41 -27.64 -12.60
CA TRP A 311 4.69 -27.89 -11.19
C TRP A 311 5.83 -27.02 -10.66
N SER A 312 6.96 -26.93 -11.37
CA SER A 312 8.09 -26.10 -10.93
C SER A 312 7.73 -24.62 -10.87
N TYR A 313 6.97 -24.12 -11.85
CA TYR A 313 6.44 -22.75 -11.82
C TYR A 313 5.43 -22.54 -10.68
N GLY A 314 4.55 -23.51 -10.42
CA GLY A 314 3.62 -23.47 -9.30
C GLY A 314 4.31 -23.49 -7.93
N THR A 315 5.41 -24.23 -7.79
CA THR A 315 6.23 -24.24 -6.56
C THR A 315 6.93 -22.92 -6.36
N ALA A 316 7.61 -22.40 -7.38
CA ALA A 316 8.21 -21.06 -7.37
C ALA A 316 7.17 -20.01 -6.96
N LEU A 317 5.98 -20.08 -7.54
CA LEU A 317 4.84 -19.22 -7.23
C LEU A 317 4.43 -19.28 -5.78
N THR A 318 4.31 -20.48 -5.25
CA THR A 318 3.96 -20.68 -3.85
C THR A 318 4.97 -20.00 -2.93
N VAL A 319 6.27 -20.14 -3.22
CA VAL A 319 7.36 -19.54 -2.42
C VAL A 319 7.27 -18.01 -2.41
N TRP A 320 7.18 -17.34 -3.56
CA TRP A 320 7.08 -15.87 -3.54
C TRP A 320 5.74 -15.39 -2.97
N THR A 321 4.67 -16.18 -3.09
CA THR A 321 3.35 -15.84 -2.52
C THR A 321 3.40 -15.80 -0.99
N LEU A 322 4.15 -16.71 -0.35
CA LEU A 322 4.39 -16.64 1.10
C LEU A 322 5.09 -15.33 1.49
N GLY A 323 6.04 -14.88 0.68
CA GLY A 323 6.71 -13.59 0.89
C GLY A 323 5.76 -12.41 0.71
N GLU A 324 4.89 -12.46 -0.31
CA GLU A 324 3.89 -11.45 -0.58
C GLU A 324 2.90 -11.26 0.57
N ILE A 325 2.41 -12.36 1.14
CA ILE A 325 1.51 -12.37 2.30
C ILE A 325 2.10 -11.60 3.48
N LEU A 326 3.42 -11.72 3.69
CA LEU A 326 4.13 -11.01 4.75
C LEU A 326 4.39 -9.55 4.39
N LEU A 327 4.76 -9.29 3.13
CA LEU A 327 5.20 -7.97 2.67
C LEU A 327 4.07 -6.94 2.66
N VAL A 328 2.96 -7.25 2.00
CA VAL A 328 1.97 -6.23 1.61
C VAL A 328 1.27 -5.57 2.81
N PRO A 329 0.75 -6.32 3.79
CA PRO A 329 0.11 -5.73 4.97
C PRO A 329 1.10 -4.93 5.83
N GLN A 330 2.32 -5.44 5.97
CA GLN A 330 3.35 -4.80 6.76
C GLN A 330 3.90 -3.54 6.11
N ALA A 331 4.05 -3.51 4.79
CA ALA A 331 4.44 -2.31 4.06
C ALA A 331 3.48 -1.15 4.37
N SER A 332 2.18 -1.42 4.32
CA SER A 332 1.16 -0.41 4.62
C SER A 332 1.18 0.02 6.09
N ALA A 333 1.33 -0.92 7.02
CA ALA A 333 1.45 -0.60 8.45
C ALA A 333 2.74 0.18 8.77
N PHE A 334 3.86 -0.15 8.12
CA PHE A 334 5.14 0.55 8.24
C PHE A 334 4.99 2.01 7.78
N LEU A 335 4.33 2.23 6.64
CA LEU A 335 4.11 3.57 6.09
C LEU A 335 3.24 4.43 7.01
N VAL A 336 2.15 3.87 7.55
CA VAL A 336 1.29 4.57 8.51
C VAL A 336 2.07 4.94 9.76
N ARG A 337 2.86 4.02 10.32
CA ARG A 337 3.64 4.25 11.54
C ARG A 337 4.71 5.34 11.39
N HIS A 338 5.28 5.49 10.19
CA HIS A 338 6.31 6.49 9.92
C HIS A 338 5.77 7.78 9.30
N ALA A 339 4.47 7.83 8.97
CA ALA A 339 3.84 9.03 8.46
C ALA A 339 3.65 10.03 9.61
N PRO A 340 3.95 11.32 9.39
CA PRO A 340 3.52 12.37 10.32
C PRO A 340 1.99 12.35 10.51
N PRO A 341 1.49 12.89 11.64
CA PRO A 341 0.05 12.98 11.89
C PRO A 341 -0.70 13.58 10.70
N GLY A 342 -1.78 12.91 10.29
CA GLY A 342 -2.61 13.33 9.16
C GLY A 342 -2.00 13.11 7.77
N ARG A 343 -0.92 12.33 7.63
CA ARG A 343 -0.22 12.11 6.35
C ARG A 343 -0.15 10.67 5.85
N ALA A 344 -0.91 9.77 6.48
CA ALA A 344 -0.93 8.36 6.13
C ALA A 344 -1.27 8.12 4.64
N GLY A 345 -2.17 8.94 4.07
CA GLY A 345 -2.56 8.88 2.67
C GLY A 345 -1.41 9.20 1.72
N SER A 346 -0.66 10.28 1.93
CA SER A 346 0.48 10.66 1.09
C SER A 346 1.58 9.60 1.10
N TYR A 347 1.84 8.99 2.26
CA TYR A 347 2.86 7.94 2.38
C TYR A 347 2.42 6.65 1.68
N GLN A 348 1.15 6.27 1.81
CA GLN A 348 0.58 5.15 1.05
C GLN A 348 0.54 5.43 -0.46
N GLY A 349 0.24 6.66 -0.86
CA GLY A 349 0.26 7.10 -2.25
C GLY A 349 1.65 7.02 -2.88
N ALA A 350 2.69 7.43 -2.15
CA ALA A 350 4.08 7.30 -2.59
C ALA A 350 4.51 5.83 -2.78
N TYR A 351 4.03 4.93 -1.92
CA TYR A 351 4.25 3.50 -2.09
C TYR A 351 3.56 2.96 -3.35
N GLN A 352 2.29 3.30 -3.57
CA GLN A 352 1.59 2.91 -4.80
C GLN A 352 2.26 3.48 -6.06
N PHE A 353 2.77 4.71 -5.98
CA PHE A 353 3.54 5.34 -7.05
C PHE A 353 4.78 4.51 -7.44
N VAL A 354 5.62 4.11 -6.47
CA VAL A 354 6.83 3.32 -6.80
C VAL A 354 6.50 1.95 -7.35
N TRP A 355 5.42 1.31 -6.89
CA TRP A 355 4.97 0.03 -7.45
C TRP A 355 4.47 0.18 -8.89
N ASN A 356 3.69 1.21 -9.19
CA ASN A 356 3.24 1.48 -10.56
C ASN A 356 4.42 1.88 -11.47
N LEU A 357 5.40 2.63 -10.96
CA LEU A 357 6.62 2.94 -11.70
C LEU A 357 7.42 1.66 -12.01
N GLY A 358 7.44 0.71 -11.07
CA GLY A 358 8.02 -0.62 -11.29
C GLY A 358 7.36 -1.36 -12.45
N LEU A 359 6.07 -1.13 -12.73
CA LEU A 359 5.39 -1.74 -13.89
C LEU A 359 5.93 -1.16 -15.20
N VAL A 360 6.00 0.17 -15.24
CA VAL A 360 6.41 0.94 -16.42
C VAL A 360 7.87 0.66 -16.78
N VAL A 361 8.74 0.50 -15.78
CA VAL A 361 10.19 0.28 -15.98
C VAL A 361 10.55 -1.20 -16.02
N GLY A 362 9.99 -1.98 -15.09
CA GLY A 362 10.38 -3.37 -14.87
C GLY A 362 9.97 -4.29 -16.01
N ALA A 363 8.75 -4.16 -16.53
CA ALA A 363 8.30 -5.04 -17.61
C ALA A 363 9.16 -4.89 -18.89
N PRO A 364 9.42 -3.67 -19.42
CA PRO A 364 10.33 -3.51 -20.56
C PRO A 364 11.76 -3.97 -20.28
N LEU A 365 12.30 -3.65 -19.10
CA LEU A 365 13.65 -4.07 -18.72
C LEU A 365 13.77 -5.60 -18.67
N GLY A 366 12.79 -6.27 -18.08
CA GLY A 366 12.77 -7.72 -17.97
C GLY A 366 12.64 -8.40 -19.34
N MET A 367 11.79 -7.86 -20.22
CA MET A 367 11.69 -8.35 -21.60
C MET A 367 13.00 -8.17 -22.35
N ALA A 368 13.66 -7.01 -22.25
CA ALA A 368 14.94 -6.77 -22.90
C ALA A 368 16.05 -7.73 -22.42
N VAL A 369 16.10 -8.02 -21.11
CA VAL A 369 17.07 -8.99 -20.55
C VAL A 369 16.76 -10.40 -21.04
N ARG A 370 15.49 -10.81 -21.03
CA ARG A 370 15.05 -12.12 -21.52
C ARG A 370 15.38 -12.30 -23.00
N ASP A 371 15.06 -11.33 -23.84
CA ASP A 371 15.23 -11.43 -25.30
C ASP A 371 16.71 -11.38 -25.69
N GLY A 372 17.54 -10.64 -24.95
CA GLY A 372 18.97 -10.51 -25.21
C GLY A 372 19.84 -11.61 -24.58
N TYR A 373 19.45 -12.14 -23.41
CA TYR A 373 20.30 -13.02 -22.58
C TYR A 373 19.59 -14.29 -22.06
N GLY A 374 18.33 -14.51 -22.42
CA GLY A 374 17.55 -15.68 -22.01
C GLY A 374 16.78 -15.52 -20.70
N GLY A 375 15.79 -16.40 -20.50
CA GLY A 375 14.96 -16.44 -19.28
C GLY A 375 15.76 -16.73 -18.02
N ASP A 376 16.70 -17.67 -18.07
CA ASP A 376 17.54 -18.05 -16.92
C ASP A 376 18.32 -16.85 -16.36
N THR A 377 18.88 -16.01 -17.24
CA THR A 377 19.60 -14.79 -16.87
C THR A 377 18.68 -13.77 -16.21
N LEU A 378 17.45 -13.60 -16.72
CA LEU A 378 16.45 -12.73 -16.11
C LEU A 378 16.13 -13.18 -14.68
N TRP A 379 15.83 -14.46 -14.49
CA TRP A 379 15.43 -15.01 -13.20
C TRP A 379 16.59 -15.04 -12.19
N ALA A 380 17.80 -15.35 -12.63
CA ALA A 380 19.01 -15.19 -11.83
C ALA A 380 19.25 -13.73 -11.43
N GLY A 381 18.97 -12.79 -12.34
CA GLY A 381 18.97 -11.36 -12.07
C GLY A 381 17.94 -10.95 -11.00
N CYS A 382 16.73 -11.51 -11.05
CA CYS A 382 15.71 -11.32 -10.02
C CYS A 382 16.18 -11.82 -8.64
N LEU A 383 16.82 -13.00 -8.59
CA LEU A 383 17.41 -13.54 -7.37
C LEU A 383 18.48 -12.61 -6.81
N ALA A 384 19.43 -12.18 -7.65
CA ALA A 384 20.52 -11.31 -7.26
C ALA A 384 20.02 -9.94 -6.75
N LEU A 385 19.09 -9.31 -7.48
CA LEU A 385 18.49 -8.04 -7.06
C LEU A 385 17.71 -8.19 -5.75
N GLY A 386 16.92 -9.27 -5.61
CA GLY A 386 16.17 -9.55 -4.40
C GLY A 386 17.07 -9.80 -3.19
N ALA A 387 18.15 -10.57 -3.36
CA ALA A 387 19.16 -10.80 -2.34
C ALA A 387 19.88 -9.50 -1.94
N ALA A 388 20.20 -8.64 -2.90
CA ALA A 388 20.78 -7.32 -2.64
C ALA A 388 19.82 -6.43 -1.84
N VAL A 389 18.54 -6.39 -2.20
CA VAL A 389 17.49 -5.67 -1.44
C VAL A 389 17.43 -6.17 0.01
N VAL A 390 17.41 -7.49 0.22
CA VAL A 390 17.40 -8.09 1.56
C VAL A 390 18.65 -7.71 2.34
N ALA A 391 19.83 -7.83 1.75
CA ALA A 391 21.10 -7.51 2.40
C ALA A 391 21.16 -6.04 2.83
N VAL A 392 20.74 -5.13 1.95
CA VAL A 392 20.68 -3.70 2.23
C VAL A 392 19.66 -3.41 3.35
N TYR A 393 18.47 -4.01 3.30
CA TYR A 393 17.46 -3.85 4.34
C TYR A 393 17.96 -4.36 5.70
N ALA A 394 18.54 -5.57 5.73
CA ALA A 394 19.08 -6.17 6.95
C ALA A 394 20.21 -5.31 7.55
N ALA A 395 21.11 -4.78 6.71
CA ALA A 395 22.17 -3.87 7.17
C ALA A 395 21.61 -2.61 7.82
N TYR A 396 20.53 -2.03 7.27
CA TYR A 396 19.85 -0.90 7.91
C TYR A 396 19.16 -1.28 9.21
N ALA A 397 18.45 -2.41 9.26
CA ALA A 397 17.79 -2.88 10.47
C ALA A 397 18.79 -3.12 11.62
N VAL A 398 19.96 -3.69 11.33
CA VAL A 398 21.04 -3.88 12.31
C VAL A 398 21.58 -2.54 12.80
N ARG A 399 21.85 -1.60 11.89
CA ARG A 399 22.35 -0.25 12.23
C ARG A 399 21.35 0.53 13.09
N ASP A 400 20.07 0.48 12.75
CA ASP A 400 19.02 1.20 13.49
C ASP A 400 18.81 0.59 14.88
N ARG A 401 18.90 -0.74 15.03
CA ARG A 401 18.92 -1.42 16.34
C ARG A 401 20.15 -1.06 17.17
N ALA A 402 21.33 -0.98 16.57
CA ALA A 402 22.56 -0.59 17.25
C ALA A 402 22.46 0.86 17.78
N ARG A 403 22.01 1.79 16.93
CA ARG A 403 21.76 3.19 17.33
C ARG A 403 20.76 3.31 18.47
N ALA A 404 19.67 2.55 18.42
CA ALA A 404 18.68 2.52 19.50
C ALA A 404 19.24 1.99 20.83
N LYS A 405 20.14 0.98 20.79
CA LYS A 405 20.84 0.49 21.98
C LYS A 405 21.81 1.53 22.55
N THR A 406 22.60 2.18 21.71
CA THR A 406 23.54 3.23 22.14
C THR A 406 22.81 4.43 22.76
N ALA A 407 21.69 4.87 22.16
CA ALA A 407 20.87 5.95 22.70
C ALA A 407 20.26 5.60 24.08
N ARG A 408 19.92 4.33 24.31
CA ARG A 408 19.43 3.85 25.62
C ARG A 408 20.55 3.63 26.65
N GLY A 409 21.73 3.22 26.20
CA GLY A 409 22.90 3.00 27.06
C GLY A 409 23.63 4.28 27.47
N GLY A 410 23.52 5.36 26.68
CA GLY A 410 24.03 6.69 27.03
C GLY A 410 23.11 7.51 27.95
N ALA A 411 21.88 7.06 28.17
CA ALA A 411 20.98 7.59 29.19
C ALA A 411 21.29 6.88 30.52
N ASP A 412 22.43 7.20 31.12
CA ASP A 412 22.81 6.70 32.45
C ASP A 412 21.85 7.27 33.52
N PRO A 413 21.09 6.45 34.26
CA PRO A 413 20.24 6.91 35.36
C PRO A 413 21.05 7.43 36.56
N SER A 414 22.37 7.26 36.55
CA SER A 414 23.27 7.60 37.65
C SER A 414 24.12 8.86 37.44
N ALA A 415 23.93 9.60 36.35
CA ALA A 415 24.51 10.93 36.22
C ALA A 415 23.91 11.87 37.28
N PRO A 416 24.68 12.39 38.25
CA PRO A 416 24.17 13.33 39.22
C PRO A 416 23.70 14.57 38.45
N GLY A 417 22.44 14.96 38.64
CA GLY A 417 21.94 16.22 38.13
C GLY A 417 22.83 17.35 38.62
N GLY A 418 23.62 17.92 37.72
CA GLY A 418 24.35 19.16 37.95
C GLY A 418 23.33 20.20 38.39
N GLY A 419 23.42 20.63 39.64
CA GLY A 419 22.53 21.59 40.25
C GLY A 419 22.60 22.92 39.52
N ALA A 420 21.63 23.17 38.64
CA ALA A 420 21.23 24.52 38.30
C ALA A 420 20.40 25.04 39.48
N GLY A 421 20.96 25.99 40.22
CA GLY A 421 20.44 26.53 41.47
C GLY A 421 18.98 26.98 41.38
N ARG A 422 18.14 26.36 42.20
CA ARG A 422 16.90 26.98 42.66
C ARG A 422 17.25 27.92 43.82
N GLY A 423 17.06 29.22 43.60
CA GLY A 423 17.06 30.20 44.68
C GLY A 423 16.04 29.82 45.75
N ARG A 424 16.49 29.77 47.01
CA ARG A 424 15.65 29.60 48.19
C ARG A 424 14.81 30.88 48.42
N PRO A 425 13.56 30.77 48.88
CA PRO A 425 12.92 31.85 49.63
C PRO A 425 13.46 31.80 51.08
N GLY A 426 14.14 32.86 51.50
CA GLY A 426 14.51 33.07 52.90
C GLY A 426 13.37 33.78 53.63
N GLN A 427 12.89 33.18 54.72
CA GLN A 427 12.20 33.87 55.79
C GLN A 427 13.25 34.36 56.82
N SER A 428 13.09 35.60 57.27
CA SER A 428 13.61 36.24 58.48
C SER A 428 12.66 37.43 58.68
N GLU A 429 11.78 37.43 59.69
CA GLU A 429 12.01 38.09 61.00
C GLU A 429 12.53 39.53 60.83
N ALA A 430 11.99 40.59 61.42
CA ALA A 430 10.88 40.84 62.33
C ALA A 430 10.68 42.39 62.36
N GLU A 431 9.79 42.84 63.24
CA GLU A 431 9.69 44.20 63.82
C GLU A 431 8.69 45.19 63.24
N ALA A 432 7.92 45.71 64.20
CA ALA A 432 6.86 46.67 64.12
C ALA A 432 7.41 48.09 64.31
N GLU A 433 6.77 49.07 63.66
CA GLU A 433 6.64 50.49 64.05
C GLU A 433 5.68 51.09 63.01
N ASP A 434 4.41 51.26 63.34
CA ASP A 434 3.80 52.39 64.06
C ASP A 434 3.71 53.70 63.25
N SER A 435 2.45 54.10 63.05
CA SER A 435 1.94 55.46 62.89
C SER A 435 2.28 56.34 61.68
N ALA A 436 1.24 57.08 61.32
CA ALA A 436 1.24 58.48 60.88
C ALA A 436 1.35 58.79 59.36
N ASP A 437 0.15 59.04 58.82
CA ASP A 437 -0.29 60.40 58.48
C ASP A 437 -0.09 60.93 57.04
N SER A 438 -1.26 61.12 56.42
CA SER A 438 -1.75 62.27 55.66
C SER A 438 -1.09 62.81 54.37
N ARG A 439 -2.02 63.20 53.47
CA ARG A 439 -1.94 64.15 52.33
C ARG A 439 -1.38 63.54 51.05
N GLY A 440 -2.00 63.70 49.88
CA GLY A 440 -3.17 64.46 49.47
C GLY A 440 -3.17 64.55 47.94
N THR A 441 -4.34 64.93 47.41
CA THR A 441 -4.72 65.15 45.99
C THR A 441 -4.89 63.93 45.10
#